data_AF-A0A6A6S7T8-F1
#
_entry.id   AF-A0A6A6S7T8-F1
#
_cell.length_a   1.000
_cell.length_b   1.000
_cell.length_c   1.000
_cell.angle_alpha   90.00
_cell.angle_beta   90.00
_cell.angle_gamma   90.00
#
_symmetry.space_group_name_H-M   'P 1'
#
loop_
_entity.id
_entity.type
_entity.pdbx_description
1 polymer ?
#
loop_
_entity_poly.entity_id
_entity_poly.type
_entity_poly.pdbx_seq_one_letter_code
_entity_poly.pdbx_strand_id
1 'polypeptide(L)'
;MFIVNGHQFAYSPITGSHVSVGDMMFIVSNMYTAMYAFELCYRTGISPVAWAHHTGTAIMAQYALVLSHDGHHRDGSLEQILCLVWGLFDIVSEAIPHFTFILYRLFPTRHAYLHRWLLTATVVMLVSTALETGIVVWIYVALFSRWRSELRFLTPFMYCIFAVAQLWGAWALWGLTQKQKRLVESERGGVCLCLVVKVEEVRKNGGDDIELNVVNVVQPVNNKV
;
A
#
# COMPACT_ATOMS: atom_id res chain seq x y z
N MET A 1 25.10 -9.22 -23.42
CA MET A 1 25.27 -8.10 -22.47
C MET A 1 24.27 -8.35 -21.35
N PHE A 2 24.70 -8.90 -20.22
CA PHE A 2 23.83 -9.15 -19.06
C PHE A 2 23.85 -7.89 -18.19
N ILE A 3 22.68 -7.28 -17.99
CA ILE A 3 22.56 -6.01 -17.25
C ILE A 3 22.60 -6.27 -15.73
N VAL A 4 22.09 -7.42 -15.27
CA VAL A 4 22.28 -7.95 -13.91
C VAL A 4 23.27 -9.11 -13.99
N ASN A 5 24.48 -8.92 -13.48
CA ASN A 5 25.63 -9.78 -13.80
C ASN A 5 26.34 -10.34 -12.56
N GLY A 6 25.57 -10.74 -11.55
CA GLY A 6 26.07 -11.73 -10.60
C GLY A 6 26.17 -13.09 -11.30
N HIS A 7 27.29 -13.80 -11.16
CA HIS A 7 27.52 -15.16 -11.70
C HIS A 7 26.37 -16.16 -11.38
N GLN A 8 25.49 -15.84 -10.44
CA GLN A 8 24.36 -16.66 -10.03
C GLN A 8 23.06 -16.44 -10.84
N PHE A 9 22.94 -15.39 -11.65
CA PHE A 9 21.70 -15.05 -12.38
C PHE A 9 21.82 -15.14 -13.91
N ALA A 10 22.99 -15.46 -14.44
CA ALA A 10 23.24 -15.55 -15.88
C ALA A 10 22.68 -16.83 -16.54
N TYR A 11 22.05 -17.73 -15.78
CA TYR A 11 21.43 -18.94 -16.34
C TYR A 11 20.03 -18.66 -16.90
N SER A 12 19.64 -19.41 -17.93
CA SER A 12 18.26 -19.37 -18.45
C SER A 12 17.40 -20.43 -17.77
N PRO A 13 16.22 -20.06 -17.22
CA PRO A 13 15.29 -21.04 -16.66
C PRO A 13 14.53 -21.82 -17.75
N ILE A 14 14.60 -21.38 -19.01
CA ILE A 14 13.91 -21.99 -20.14
C ILE A 14 14.96 -22.61 -21.08
N THR A 15 14.86 -23.91 -21.32
CA THR A 15 15.81 -24.61 -22.18
C THR A 15 15.81 -24.01 -23.59
N GLY A 16 16.98 -23.63 -24.09
CA GLY A 16 17.15 -23.03 -25.43
C GLY A 16 16.85 -21.52 -25.50
N SER A 17 16.50 -20.87 -24.39
CA SER A 17 16.29 -19.42 -24.35
C SER A 17 17.60 -18.66 -24.10
N HIS A 18 17.73 -17.48 -24.69
CA HIS A 18 18.79 -16.52 -24.40
C HIS A 18 18.46 -15.59 -23.23
N VAL A 19 17.24 -15.65 -22.69
CA VAL A 19 16.80 -14.81 -21.57
C VAL A 19 17.29 -15.43 -20.26
N SER A 20 18.08 -14.67 -19.50
CA SER A 20 18.57 -15.08 -18.19
C SER A 20 17.61 -14.69 -17.06
N VAL A 21 17.78 -15.31 -15.88
CA VAL A 21 17.10 -14.86 -14.66
C VAL A 21 17.46 -13.40 -14.34
N GLY A 22 18.69 -12.97 -14.60
CA GLY A 22 19.10 -11.58 -14.43
C GLY A 22 18.30 -10.61 -15.29
N ASP A 23 18.02 -10.96 -16.55
CA ASP A 23 17.18 -10.14 -17.44
C ASP A 23 15.74 -10.05 -16.92
N MET A 24 15.19 -11.15 -16.40
CA MET A 24 13.87 -11.16 -15.78
C MET A 24 13.82 -10.27 -14.53
N MET A 25 14.83 -10.38 -13.64
CA MET A 25 14.93 -9.57 -12.42
C MET A 25 15.05 -8.07 -12.74
N PHE A 26 15.80 -7.73 -13.79
CA PHE A 26 15.89 -6.35 -14.28
C PHE A 26 14.53 -5.80 -14.69
N ILE A 27 13.78 -6.56 -15.52
CA ILE A 27 12.45 -6.15 -15.97
C ILE A 27 11.49 -6.00 -14.78
N VAL A 28 11.43 -7.01 -13.91
CA VAL A 28 10.54 -7.01 -12.74
C VAL A 28 10.85 -5.84 -11.80
N SER A 29 12.13 -5.54 -11.55
CA SER A 29 12.53 -4.41 -10.70
C SER A 29 12.10 -3.07 -11.30
N ASN A 30 12.24 -2.89 -12.61
CA ASN A 30 11.79 -1.68 -13.30
C ASN A 30 10.26 -1.56 -13.32
N MET A 31 9.54 -2.66 -13.54
CA MET A 31 8.07 -2.67 -13.45
C MET A 31 7.60 -2.29 -12.04
N TYR A 32 8.23 -2.85 -11.01
CA TYR A 32 7.94 -2.54 -9.62
C TYR A 32 8.20 -1.06 -9.31
N THR A 33 9.35 -0.51 -9.69
CA THR A 33 9.64 0.93 -9.54
C THR A 33 8.65 1.81 -10.30
N ALA A 34 8.29 1.45 -11.53
CA ALA A 34 7.32 2.19 -12.33
C ALA A 34 5.94 2.21 -11.69
N MET A 35 5.52 1.12 -11.02
CA MET A 35 4.27 1.04 -10.28
C MET A 35 4.21 2.05 -9.14
N TYR A 36 5.22 2.12 -8.26
CA TYR A 36 5.23 3.11 -7.17
C TYR A 36 5.30 4.55 -7.68
N ALA A 37 6.07 4.78 -8.75
CA ALA A 37 6.12 6.09 -9.40
C ALA A 37 4.75 6.49 -9.96
N PHE A 38 4.06 5.56 -10.62
CA PHE A 38 2.71 5.78 -11.12
C PHE A 38 1.74 6.11 -9.97
N GLU A 39 1.74 5.33 -8.89
CA GLU A 39 0.92 5.58 -7.70
C GLU A 39 1.15 6.96 -7.09
N LEU A 40 2.40 7.39 -6.99
CA LEU A 40 2.76 8.72 -6.50
C LEU A 40 2.20 9.84 -7.40
N CYS A 41 2.14 9.62 -8.71
CA CYS A 41 1.67 10.62 -9.67
C CYS A 41 0.15 10.78 -9.70
N TYR A 42 -0.64 9.69 -9.61
CA TYR A 42 -2.10 9.79 -9.77
C TYR A 42 -2.87 9.90 -8.45
N ARG A 43 -2.28 9.44 -7.32
CA ARG A 43 -3.01 9.34 -6.05
C ARG A 43 -3.12 10.72 -5.38
N THR A 44 -4.34 11.23 -5.30
CA THR A 44 -4.63 12.46 -4.55
C THR A 44 -4.70 12.18 -3.05
N GLY A 45 -4.13 13.08 -2.23
CA GLY A 45 -4.18 12.98 -0.76
C GLY A 45 -3.37 11.83 -0.17
N ILE A 46 -2.24 11.46 -0.78
CA ILE A 46 -1.32 10.48 -0.22
C ILE A 46 -0.77 10.97 1.13
N SER A 47 -0.77 10.11 2.15
CA SER A 47 -0.19 10.48 3.45
C SER A 47 1.33 10.61 3.33
N PRO A 48 1.99 11.44 4.17
CA PRO A 48 3.45 11.52 4.17
C PRO A 48 4.14 10.17 4.40
N VAL A 49 3.52 9.30 5.21
CA VAL A 49 4.00 7.93 5.46
C VAL A 49 3.95 7.08 4.18
N ALA A 50 2.82 7.11 3.46
CA ALA A 50 2.71 6.39 2.19
C ALA A 50 3.67 6.98 1.14
N TRP A 51 3.80 8.30 1.06
CA TRP A 51 4.77 8.93 0.15
C TRP A 51 6.22 8.47 0.43
N ALA A 52 6.61 8.44 1.71
CA ALA A 52 7.93 7.99 2.14
C ALA A 52 8.16 6.50 1.85
N HIS A 53 7.14 5.66 2.08
CA HIS A 53 7.17 4.25 1.73
C HIS A 53 7.35 4.06 0.21
N HIS A 54 6.51 4.65 -0.62
CA HIS A 54 6.57 4.48 -2.08
C HIS A 54 7.91 4.96 -2.66
N THR A 55 8.37 6.14 -2.23
CA THR A 55 9.66 6.70 -2.67
C THR A 55 10.83 5.84 -2.18
N GLY A 56 10.77 5.42 -0.92
CA GLY A 56 11.76 4.56 -0.31
C GLY A 56 11.90 3.21 -1.02
N THR A 57 10.78 2.56 -1.29
CA THR A 57 10.70 1.29 -2.02
C THR A 57 11.27 1.43 -3.44
N ALA A 58 10.91 2.50 -4.16
CA ALA A 58 11.45 2.77 -5.49
C ALA A 58 12.98 2.96 -5.47
N ILE A 59 13.51 3.75 -4.53
CA ILE A 59 14.95 3.97 -4.38
C ILE A 59 15.66 2.67 -4.03
N MET A 60 15.14 1.89 -3.08
CA MET A 60 15.76 0.63 -2.64
C MET A 60 15.77 -0.41 -3.75
N ALA A 61 14.69 -0.52 -4.54
CA ALA A 61 14.66 -1.43 -5.69
C ALA A 61 15.73 -1.09 -6.72
N GLN A 62 15.94 0.19 -7.02
CA GLN A 62 16.98 0.64 -7.94
C GLN A 62 18.39 0.50 -7.35
N TYR A 63 18.54 0.78 -6.06
CA TYR A 63 19.80 0.60 -5.35
C TYR A 63 20.24 -0.87 -5.33
N ALA A 64 19.32 -1.79 -5.01
CA ALA A 64 19.56 -3.23 -5.04
C ALA A 64 19.95 -3.72 -6.45
N LEU A 65 19.30 -3.18 -7.47
CA LEU A 65 19.58 -3.53 -8.87
C LEU A 65 20.99 -3.12 -9.27
N VAL A 66 21.41 -1.90 -8.93
CA VAL A 66 22.77 -1.41 -9.17
C VAL A 66 23.78 -2.24 -8.38
N LEU A 67 23.51 -2.54 -7.12
CA LEU A 67 24.41 -3.32 -6.28
C LEU A 67 24.56 -4.77 -6.77
N SER A 68 23.50 -5.34 -7.37
CA SER A 68 23.53 -6.68 -7.95
C SER A 68 24.45 -6.81 -9.18
N HIS A 69 24.86 -5.69 -9.77
CA HIS A 69 25.82 -5.65 -10.86
C HIS A 69 27.29 -5.75 -10.38
N ASP A 70 27.57 -5.40 -9.11
CA ASP A 70 28.94 -5.45 -8.58
C ASP A 70 29.38 -6.91 -8.35
N GLY A 71 30.17 -7.44 -9.27
CA GLY A 71 30.72 -8.79 -9.19
C GLY A 71 31.70 -9.01 -8.03
N HIS A 72 32.21 -7.95 -7.38
CA HIS A 72 33.12 -8.07 -6.24
C HIS A 72 32.38 -8.40 -4.93
N HIS A 73 31.09 -8.06 -4.82
CA HIS A 73 30.33 -8.21 -3.60
C HIS A 73 29.03 -8.99 -3.85
N ARG A 74 28.99 -10.25 -3.37
CA ARG A 74 27.83 -11.14 -3.51
C ARG A 74 26.58 -10.65 -2.77
N ASP A 75 26.72 -9.63 -1.94
CA ASP A 75 25.67 -9.10 -1.06
C ASP A 75 24.61 -8.34 -1.85
N GLY A 76 24.97 -7.76 -3.00
CA GLY A 76 24.00 -7.09 -3.88
C GLY A 76 22.93 -8.01 -4.44
N SER A 77 23.30 -9.27 -4.68
CA SER A 77 22.33 -10.30 -5.09
C SER A 77 21.37 -10.68 -3.96
N LEU A 78 21.84 -10.65 -2.70
CA LEU A 78 20.99 -10.93 -1.53
C LEU A 78 19.98 -9.81 -1.31
N GLU A 79 20.42 -8.55 -1.38
CA GLU A 79 19.51 -7.41 -1.24
C GLU A 79 18.48 -7.39 -2.37
N GLN A 80 18.89 -7.68 -3.60
CA GLN A 80 17.96 -7.78 -4.73
C GLN A 80 16.91 -8.88 -4.53
N ILE A 81 17.31 -10.06 -4.03
CA ILE A 81 16.36 -11.14 -3.70
C ILE A 81 15.42 -10.68 -2.58
N LEU A 82 15.94 -10.02 -1.55
CA LEU A 82 15.12 -9.53 -0.44
C LEU A 82 14.09 -8.50 -0.93
N CYS A 83 14.49 -7.55 -1.77
CA CYS A 83 13.58 -6.59 -2.40
C CYS A 83 12.49 -7.29 -3.24
N LEU A 84 12.80 -8.37 -3.95
CA LEU A 84 11.80 -9.13 -4.72
C LEU A 84 10.83 -9.89 -3.82
N VAL A 85 11.33 -10.53 -2.76
CA VAL A 85 10.49 -11.19 -1.75
C VAL A 85 9.57 -10.17 -1.09
N TRP A 86 10.11 -9.00 -0.75
CA TRP A 86 9.35 -7.90 -0.19
C TRP A 86 8.27 -7.40 -1.16
N GLY A 87 8.64 -7.11 -2.40
CA GLY A 87 7.70 -6.65 -3.42
C GLY A 87 6.60 -7.66 -3.72
N LEU A 88 6.88 -8.95 -3.60
CA LEU A 88 5.84 -9.99 -3.70
C LEU A 88 4.84 -9.89 -2.54
N PHE A 89 5.30 -9.73 -1.30
CA PHE A 89 4.41 -9.53 -0.15
C PHE A 89 3.55 -8.29 -0.33
N ASP A 90 4.12 -7.20 -0.82
CA ASP A 90 3.38 -5.95 -1.02
C ASP A 90 2.28 -6.09 -2.07
N ILE A 91 2.59 -6.70 -3.23
CA ILE A 91 1.59 -6.96 -4.26
C ILE A 91 0.45 -7.83 -3.71
N VAL A 92 0.77 -8.89 -2.96
CA VAL A 92 -0.24 -9.81 -2.41
C VAL A 92 -1.06 -9.14 -1.32
N SER A 93 -0.42 -8.38 -0.43
CA SER A 93 -1.08 -7.72 0.71
C SER A 93 -1.96 -6.57 0.27
N GLU A 94 -1.55 -5.80 -0.75
CA GLU A 94 -2.27 -4.63 -1.26
C GLU A 94 -3.34 -4.97 -2.30
N ALA A 95 -3.23 -6.11 -3.00
CA ALA A 95 -4.22 -6.53 -4.00
C ALA A 95 -5.65 -6.59 -3.43
N ILE A 96 -5.83 -7.13 -2.22
CA ILE A 96 -7.13 -7.27 -1.57
C ILE A 96 -7.73 -5.90 -1.16
N PRO A 97 -6.97 -4.99 -0.52
CA PRO A 97 -7.36 -3.59 -0.34
C PRO A 97 -7.76 -2.88 -1.63
N HIS A 98 -6.96 -2.99 -2.71
CA HIS A 98 -7.29 -2.36 -3.99
C HIS A 98 -8.59 -2.90 -4.57
N PHE A 99 -8.76 -4.22 -4.57
CA PHE A 99 -10.00 -4.84 -5.00
C PHE A 99 -11.20 -4.37 -4.15
N THR A 100 -11.02 -4.28 -2.84
CA THR A 100 -12.03 -3.76 -1.91
C THR A 100 -12.40 -2.31 -2.23
N PHE A 101 -11.44 -1.46 -2.59
CA PHE A 101 -11.72 -0.07 -2.99
C PHE A 101 -12.48 0.04 -4.31
N ILE A 102 -12.24 -0.88 -5.26
CA ILE A 102 -13.05 -0.98 -6.48
C ILE A 102 -14.50 -1.33 -6.11
N LEU A 103 -14.71 -2.36 -5.27
CA LEU A 103 -16.04 -2.73 -4.78
C LEU A 103 -16.73 -1.59 -4.02
N TYR A 104 -15.98 -0.84 -3.21
CA TYR A 104 -16.45 0.33 -2.48
C TYR A 104 -17.04 1.41 -3.40
N ARG A 105 -16.45 1.59 -4.59
CA ARG A 105 -16.95 2.53 -5.60
C ARG A 105 -18.10 1.97 -6.43
N LEU A 106 -18.10 0.66 -6.71
CA LEU A 106 -19.14 0.02 -7.53
C LEU A 106 -20.45 -0.20 -6.77
N PHE A 107 -20.40 -0.45 -5.46
CA PHE A 107 -21.57 -0.80 -4.65
C PHE A 107 -21.72 0.09 -3.40
N PRO A 108 -21.79 1.43 -3.55
CA PRO A 108 -21.71 2.36 -2.42
C PRO A 108 -22.87 2.24 -1.41
N THR A 109 -24.01 1.69 -1.82
CA THR A 109 -25.20 1.51 -0.99
C THR A 109 -25.26 0.16 -0.29
N ARG A 110 -24.38 -0.79 -0.62
CA ARG A 110 -24.40 -2.14 -0.03
C ARG A 110 -23.52 -2.20 1.22
N HIS A 111 -23.88 -1.43 2.26
CA HIS A 111 -23.04 -1.22 3.45
C HIS A 111 -22.64 -2.52 4.16
N ALA A 112 -23.55 -3.50 4.26
CA ALA A 112 -23.26 -4.80 4.90
C ALA A 112 -22.26 -5.64 4.10
N TYR A 113 -22.29 -5.56 2.76
CA TYR A 113 -21.34 -6.22 1.88
C TYR A 113 -19.96 -5.54 1.96
N LEU A 114 -19.94 -4.21 1.89
CA LEU A 114 -18.71 -3.42 1.99
C LEU A 114 -18.03 -3.58 3.35
N HIS A 115 -18.80 -3.63 4.44
CA HIS A 115 -18.26 -3.89 5.78
C HIS A 115 -17.47 -5.20 5.83
N ARG A 116 -18.00 -6.29 5.24
CA ARG A 116 -17.32 -7.59 5.22
C ARG A 116 -16.02 -7.53 4.44
N TRP A 117 -16.02 -6.92 3.26
CA TRP A 117 -14.81 -6.78 2.44
C TRP A 117 -13.74 -5.91 3.09
N LEU A 118 -14.13 -4.76 3.65
CA LEU A 118 -13.21 -3.88 4.37
C LEU A 118 -12.62 -4.59 5.60
N LEU A 119 -13.43 -5.32 6.35
CA LEU A 119 -12.96 -6.13 7.47
C LEU A 119 -11.97 -7.21 7.02
N THR A 120 -12.30 -7.96 5.96
CA THR A 120 -11.40 -8.96 5.38
C THR A 120 -10.10 -8.32 4.95
N ALA A 121 -10.13 -7.18 4.25
CA ALA A 121 -8.94 -6.46 3.84
C ALA A 121 -8.09 -6.01 5.03
N THR A 122 -8.70 -5.50 6.11
CA THR A 122 -7.97 -5.15 7.34
C THR A 122 -7.30 -6.37 7.98
N VAL A 123 -8.03 -7.48 8.12
CA VAL A 123 -7.49 -8.71 8.75
C VAL A 123 -6.36 -9.29 7.90
N VAL A 124 -6.57 -9.42 6.59
CA VAL A 124 -5.54 -9.90 5.66
C VAL A 124 -4.30 -9.02 5.75
N MET A 125 -4.46 -7.70 5.74
CA MET A 125 -3.33 -6.78 5.83
C MET A 125 -2.54 -7.00 7.11
N LEU A 126 -3.19 -7.06 8.28
CA LEU A 126 -2.50 -7.30 9.56
C LEU A 126 -1.79 -8.66 9.61
N VAL A 127 -2.42 -9.72 9.10
CA VAL A 127 -1.82 -11.05 9.04
C VAL A 127 -0.64 -11.07 8.09
N SER A 128 -0.77 -10.46 6.91
CA SER A 128 0.31 -10.32 5.94
C SER A 128 1.47 -9.52 6.52
N THR A 129 1.23 -8.38 7.17
CA THR A 129 2.27 -7.60 7.85
C THR A 129 3.00 -8.45 8.87
N ALA A 130 2.29 -9.20 9.72
CA ALA A 130 2.92 -10.04 10.75
C ALA A 130 3.76 -11.18 10.16
N LEU A 131 3.25 -11.86 9.13
CA LEU A 131 3.97 -12.93 8.43
C LEU A 131 5.22 -12.38 7.73
N GLU A 132 5.07 -11.26 7.05
CA GLU A 132 6.15 -10.55 6.38
C GLU A 132 7.23 -10.10 7.38
N THR A 133 6.84 -9.50 8.51
CA THR A 133 7.78 -9.16 9.60
C THR A 133 8.55 -10.39 10.06
N GLY A 134 7.86 -11.50 10.31
CA GLY A 134 8.50 -12.74 10.75
C GLY A 134 9.54 -13.23 9.75
N ILE A 135 9.17 -13.27 8.46
CA ILE A 135 10.04 -13.76 7.38
C ILE A 135 11.21 -12.81 7.14
N VAL A 136 10.98 -11.50 7.04
CA VAL A 136 12.03 -10.52 6.78
C VAL A 136 13.03 -10.47 7.93
N VAL A 137 12.56 -10.42 9.18
CA VAL A 137 13.45 -10.45 10.36
C VAL A 137 14.24 -11.75 10.41
N TRP A 138 13.59 -12.88 10.12
CA TRP A 138 14.26 -14.17 10.06
C TRP A 138 15.36 -14.20 8.98
N ILE A 139 15.07 -13.77 7.75
CA ILE A 139 16.06 -13.69 6.66
C ILE A 139 17.20 -12.73 7.03
N TYR A 140 16.88 -11.55 7.57
CA TYR A 140 17.86 -10.55 7.95
C TYR A 140 18.83 -11.08 9.02
N VAL A 141 18.30 -11.70 10.09
CA VAL A 141 19.12 -12.29 11.16
C VAL A 141 19.93 -13.48 10.64
N ALA A 142 19.32 -14.37 9.86
CA ALA A 142 20.01 -15.54 9.31
C ALA A 142 21.17 -15.16 8.38
N LEU A 143 21.07 -14.02 7.70
CA LEU A 143 22.11 -13.51 6.81
C LEU A 143 23.00 -12.45 7.47
N PHE A 144 22.80 -12.10 8.76
CA PHE A 144 23.40 -10.93 9.43
C PHE A 144 24.92 -10.78 9.19
N SER A 145 25.66 -11.88 9.28
CA SER A 145 27.13 -11.89 9.10
C SER A 145 27.59 -11.55 7.67
N ARG A 146 26.73 -11.75 6.67
CA ARG A 146 26.99 -11.52 5.25
C ARG A 146 26.58 -10.12 4.79
N TRP A 147 25.91 -9.34 5.63
CA TRP A 147 25.50 -7.99 5.24
C TRP A 147 26.66 -7.03 5.24
N ARG A 148 26.72 -6.22 4.19
CA ARG A 148 27.51 -4.99 4.11
C ARG A 148 27.10 -4.03 5.23
N SER A 149 28.06 -3.29 5.78
CA SER A 149 27.84 -2.41 6.95
C SER A 149 26.73 -1.37 6.72
N GLU A 150 26.63 -0.82 5.51
CA GLU A 150 25.63 0.16 5.12
C GLU A 150 24.22 -0.45 5.13
N LEU A 151 24.07 -1.67 4.60
CA LEU A 151 22.80 -2.39 4.56
C LEU A 151 22.33 -2.85 5.94
N ARG A 152 23.26 -3.12 6.87
CA ARG A 152 22.89 -3.44 8.27
C ARG A 152 22.07 -2.33 8.92
N PHE A 153 22.29 -1.07 8.53
CA PHE A 153 21.49 0.04 9.03
C PHE A 153 20.32 0.39 8.10
N LEU A 154 20.57 0.43 6.79
CA LEU A 154 19.59 0.87 5.81
C LEU A 154 18.38 -0.07 5.73
N THR A 155 18.61 -1.38 5.63
CA THR A 155 17.54 -2.38 5.48
C THR A 155 16.53 -2.35 6.64
N PRO A 156 16.92 -2.41 7.93
CA PRO A 156 15.94 -2.34 9.03
C PRO A 156 15.28 -0.96 9.14
N PHE A 157 15.98 0.13 8.81
CA PHE A 157 15.39 1.47 8.80
C PHE A 157 14.26 1.57 7.75
N MET A 158 14.52 1.11 6.53
CA MET A 158 13.52 1.06 5.47
C MET A 158 12.35 0.16 5.85
N TYR A 159 12.64 -0.96 6.51
CA TYR A 159 11.60 -1.87 7.01
C TYR A 159 10.69 -1.22 8.05
N CYS A 160 11.23 -0.40 8.95
CA CYS A 160 10.41 0.34 9.91
C CYS A 160 9.44 1.30 9.21
N ILE A 161 9.89 2.04 8.19
CA ILE A 161 9.02 2.95 7.42
C ILE A 161 7.87 2.15 6.79
N PHE A 162 8.20 1.01 6.20
CA PHE A 162 7.22 0.12 5.59
C PHE A 162 6.21 -0.45 6.58
N ALA A 163 6.66 -0.98 7.72
CA ALA A 163 5.78 -1.54 8.73
C ALA A 163 4.81 -0.46 9.26
N VAL A 164 5.30 0.77 9.44
CA VAL A 164 4.45 1.91 9.81
C VAL A 164 3.45 2.23 8.69
N ALA A 165 3.84 2.18 7.43
CA ALA A 165 2.94 2.40 6.30
C ALA A 165 1.83 1.35 6.21
N GLN A 166 2.15 0.06 6.35
CA GLN A 166 1.14 -1.00 6.37
C GLN A 166 0.21 -0.90 7.57
N LEU A 167 0.73 -0.62 8.77
CA LEU A 167 -0.12 -0.41 9.97
C LEU A 167 -1.02 0.82 9.82
N TRP A 168 -0.52 1.90 9.21
CA TRP A 168 -1.32 3.08 8.87
C TRP A 168 -2.45 2.72 7.89
N GLY A 169 -2.15 1.93 6.86
CA GLY A 169 -3.14 1.41 5.92
C GLY A 169 -4.22 0.57 6.61
N ALA A 170 -3.81 -0.33 7.52
CA ALA A 170 -4.72 -1.19 8.27
C ALA A 170 -5.64 -0.36 9.17
N TRP A 171 -5.09 0.66 9.83
CA TRP A 171 -5.85 1.60 10.65
C TRP A 171 -6.87 2.39 9.83
N ALA A 172 -6.50 2.86 8.63
CA ALA A 172 -7.42 3.57 7.74
C ALA A 172 -8.58 2.66 7.26
N LEU A 173 -8.27 1.42 6.86
CA LEU A 173 -9.30 0.44 6.48
C LEU A 173 -10.21 0.06 7.66
N TRP A 174 -9.65 -0.05 8.86
CA TRP A 174 -10.44 -0.27 10.06
C TRP A 174 -11.42 0.88 10.31
N GLY A 175 -10.98 2.13 10.17
CA GLY A 175 -11.85 3.31 10.24
C GLY A 175 -13.00 3.26 9.24
N LEU A 176 -12.73 2.85 7.99
CA LEU A 176 -13.78 2.65 6.98
C LEU A 176 -14.72 1.51 7.33
N THR A 177 -14.21 0.41 7.88
CA THR A 177 -15.02 -0.72 8.36
C THR A 177 -15.99 -0.26 9.44
N GLN A 178 -15.51 0.49 10.45
CA GLN A 178 -16.37 1.02 11.50
C GLN A 178 -17.41 2.01 10.97
N LYS A 179 -17.06 2.82 9.97
CA LYS A 179 -18.03 3.70 9.29
C LYS A 179 -19.14 2.89 8.62
N GLN A 180 -18.80 1.84 7.85
CA GLN A 180 -19.80 0.99 7.20
C GLN A 180 -20.67 0.25 8.22
N LYS A 181 -20.09 -0.19 9.35
CA LYS A 181 -20.84 -0.82 10.45
C LYS A 181 -21.94 0.10 10.98
N ARG A 182 -21.62 1.37 11.25
CA ARG A 182 -22.60 2.37 11.73
C ARG A 182 -23.73 2.62 10.73
N LEU A 183 -23.42 2.62 9.43
CA LEU A 183 -24.44 2.77 8.38
C LEU A 183 -25.40 1.56 8.35
N VAL A 184 -24.87 0.35 8.47
CA VAL A 184 -25.69 -0.87 8.57
C VAL A 184 -26.59 -0.84 9.81
N GLU A 185 -26.08 -0.38 10.95
CA GLU A 185 -26.86 -0.23 12.19
C GLU A 185 -27.97 0.81 12.03
N SER A 186 -27.69 1.94 11.36
CA SER A 186 -28.69 2.98 11.04
C SER A 186 -29.82 2.44 10.17
N GLU A 187 -29.49 1.70 9.10
CA GLU A 187 -30.48 1.07 8.21
C GLU A 187 -31.36 0.06 8.94
N ARG A 188 -30.76 -0.75 9.83
CA ARG A 188 -31.49 -1.74 10.63
C ARG A 188 -32.38 -1.11 11.71
N GLY A 189 -31.98 0.02 12.27
CA GLY A 189 -32.76 0.78 13.24
C GLY A 189 -33.91 1.61 12.64
N GLY A 190 -34.13 1.54 11.33
CA GLY A 190 -35.15 2.34 10.63
C GLY A 190 -34.81 3.83 10.53
N VAL A 191 -33.59 4.23 10.93
CA VAL A 191 -33.12 5.61 10.79
C VAL A 191 -32.49 5.73 9.41
N CYS A 192 -33.28 6.18 8.44
CA CYS A 192 -32.75 6.55 7.14
C CYS A 192 -31.87 7.78 7.32
N LEU A 193 -30.55 7.58 7.27
CA LEU A 193 -29.57 8.65 7.33
C LEU A 193 -29.37 9.18 5.89
N CYS A 194 -30.32 9.95 5.39
CA CYS A 194 -30.06 10.72 4.17
C CYS A 194 -28.98 11.76 4.49
N LEU A 195 -27.93 11.78 3.67
CA LEU A 195 -26.97 12.87 3.69
C LEU A 195 -27.67 14.10 3.14
N VAL A 196 -28.27 14.91 4.01
CA VAL A 196 -28.90 16.17 3.62
C VAL A 196 -27.80 17.21 3.56
N VAL A 197 -27.44 17.63 2.34
CA VAL A 197 -26.58 18.81 2.17
C VAL A 197 -27.39 20.02 2.60
N LYS A 198 -27.16 20.49 3.82
CA LYS A 198 -27.80 21.69 4.34
C LYS A 198 -26.94 22.86 3.90
N VAL A 199 -27.45 23.63 2.94
CA VAL A 199 -26.87 24.91 2.56
C VAL A 199 -27.35 25.92 3.59
N GLU A 200 -26.46 26.36 4.48
CA GLU A 200 -26.77 27.42 5.43
C GLU A 200 -26.35 28.77 4.83
N GLU A 201 -27.33 29.65 4.69
CA GLU A 201 -27.12 31.02 4.21
C GLU A 201 -26.58 31.85 5.38
N VAL A 202 -25.27 32.14 5.36
CA VAL A 202 -24.64 32.95 6.40
C VAL A 202 -24.69 34.40 5.95
N ARG A 203 -25.68 35.16 6.45
CA ARG A 203 -25.76 36.60 6.22
C ARG A 203 -24.75 37.31 7.13
N LYS A 204 -23.66 37.84 6.56
CA LYS A 204 -22.71 38.68 7.29
C LYS A 204 -23.40 40.00 7.66
N ASN A 205 -23.29 40.40 8.93
CA ASN A 205 -23.74 41.72 9.37
C ASN A 205 -22.87 42.79 8.72
N GLY A 206 -23.39 43.44 7.67
CA GLY A 206 -22.86 44.72 7.18
C GLY A 206 -22.35 44.82 5.75
N GLY A 207 -22.72 43.91 4.83
CA GLY A 207 -22.42 44.07 3.41
C GLY A 207 -23.21 43.10 2.52
N ASP A 208 -23.53 43.51 1.29
CA ASP A 208 -24.38 42.81 0.31
C ASP A 208 -23.77 41.50 -0.26
N ASP A 209 -22.73 40.94 0.38
CA ASP A 209 -22.06 39.72 -0.06
C ASP A 209 -22.67 38.49 0.62
N ILE A 210 -23.29 37.61 -0.16
CA ILE A 210 -23.82 36.31 0.27
C ILE A 210 -22.71 35.26 0.11
N GLU A 211 -22.28 34.66 1.21
CA GLU A 211 -21.33 33.53 1.21
C GLU A 211 -22.09 32.24 1.55
N LEU A 212 -22.12 31.29 0.60
CA LEU A 212 -22.79 29.99 0.77
C LEU A 212 -21.84 29.02 1.48
N ASN A 213 -22.16 28.66 2.73
CA ASN A 213 -21.44 27.61 3.45
C ASN A 213 -22.14 26.27 3.22
N VAL A 214 -21.44 25.33 2.57
CA VAL A 214 -21.90 23.95 2.40
C VAL A 214 -21.49 23.15 3.63
N VAL A 215 -22.47 22.87 4.51
CA VAL A 215 -22.26 22.04 5.69
C VAL A 215 -22.87 20.66 5.44
N ASN A 216 -22.03 19.62 5.49
CA ASN A 216 -22.52 18.25 5.45
C ASN A 216 -23.13 17.89 6.81
N VAL A 217 -24.46 18.00 6.92
CA VAL A 217 -25.18 17.67 8.16
C VAL A 217 -25.79 16.29 8.03
N VAL A 218 -25.44 15.42 8.97
CA VAL A 218 -26.04 14.11 9.12
C VAL A 218 -27.28 14.26 10.01
N GLN A 219 -28.48 14.12 9.46
CA GLN A 219 -29.72 14.16 10.24
C GLN A 219 -30.48 12.82 10.16
N PRO A 220 -31.04 12.34 11.29
CA PRO A 220 -31.94 11.21 11.29
C PRO A 220 -33.28 11.61 10.66
N VAL A 221 -33.71 10.93 9.61
CA VAL A 221 -35.09 11.07 9.09
C VAL A 221 -36.01 10.31 10.03
N ASN A 222 -36.80 11.05 10.79
CA ASN A 222 -37.80 10.49 11.70
C ASN A 222 -39.06 10.16 10.88
N ASN A 223 -39.19 8.91 10.41
CA ASN A 223 -40.43 8.43 9.80
C ASN A 223 -41.48 8.22 10.89
N LYS A 224 -42.12 9.32 11.32
CA LYS A 224 -43.45 9.24 11.93
C LYS A 224 -44.46 9.41 10.80
N VAL A 225 -45.02 8.28 10.36
CA VAL A 225 -46.26 8.22 9.58
C VAL A 225 -47.42 8.55 10.50
#